data_AF-A0A1H7VJZ9-F1
#
_entry.id   AF-A0A1H7VJZ9-F1
#
_cell.length_a   1.000
_cell.length_b   1.000
_cell.length_c   1.000
_cell.angle_alpha   90.00
_cell.angle_beta   90.00
_cell.angle_gamma   90.00
#
_symmetry.space_group_name_H-M   'P 1'
#
loop_
_entity.id
_entity.type
_entity.pdbx_description
1 polymer ?
#
loop_
_entity_poly.entity_id
_entity_poly.type
_entity_poly.pdbx_seq_one_letter_code
_entity_poly.pdbx_strand_id
1 'polypeptide(L)'
;MVELPSFRLPLLRGQDPWAGKAGSTVSPAEAATAVTGGVRALLQLEGAVVLGVALAAYAQFGAGWGVFALWLLVPDLSLLGYLAGPRTGAALYNAAHSYVGPVLLLALGVFAAMPWAVAGSLIWLAHIGVDHALGYGLKYATGFAATHLGRIGKADPW
;
A
#
# COMPACT_ATOMS: atom_id res chain seq x y z
N MET A 1 -5.54 72.16 38.17
CA MET A 1 -4.82 70.91 37.84
C MET A 1 -5.51 70.36 36.60
N VAL A 2 -4.79 70.35 35.47
CA VAL A 2 -5.31 70.21 34.11
C VAL A 2 -5.61 68.72 33.82
N GLU A 3 -6.83 68.38 33.38
CA GLU A 3 -7.12 67.07 32.79
C GLU A 3 -6.67 67.04 31.33
N LEU A 4 -5.90 66.01 30.97
CA LEU A 4 -5.44 65.75 29.62
C LEU A 4 -6.49 64.93 28.84
N PRO A 5 -6.68 65.16 27.53
CA PRO A 5 -7.63 64.41 26.71
C PRO A 5 -7.14 62.98 26.47
N SER A 6 -8.05 62.01 26.61
CA SER A 6 -7.80 60.62 26.25
C SER A 6 -7.89 60.44 24.74
N PHE A 7 -6.74 60.28 24.08
CA PHE A 7 -6.66 59.83 22.70
C PHE A 7 -6.87 58.30 22.65
N ARG A 8 -7.93 57.83 22.00
CA ARG A 8 -8.01 56.45 21.47
C ARG A 8 -8.10 56.51 19.95
N LEU A 9 -7.08 55.96 19.29
CA LEU A 9 -6.98 55.69 17.85
C LEU A 9 -6.93 54.15 17.65
N PRO A 10 -7.20 53.63 16.43
CA PRO A 10 -8.19 52.58 16.20
C PRO A 10 -7.60 51.17 16.18
N LEU A 11 -8.51 50.19 16.26
CA LEU A 11 -8.29 48.76 16.06
C LEU A 11 -7.38 48.49 14.85
N LEU A 12 -6.15 48.04 15.10
CA LEU A 12 -5.31 47.41 14.10
C LEU A 12 -5.52 45.89 14.14
N ARG A 13 -6.31 45.47 13.15
CA ARG A 13 -6.35 44.14 12.54
C ARG A 13 -4.94 43.67 12.21
N GLY A 14 -4.60 42.44 12.61
CA GLY A 14 -3.35 41.79 12.24
C GLY A 14 -3.14 40.46 12.96
N GLN A 15 -4.05 39.50 12.75
CA GLN A 15 -3.70 38.08 12.91
C GLN A 15 -3.78 37.47 11.53
N ASP A 16 -2.62 37.16 10.97
CA ASP A 16 -2.45 36.49 9.69
C ASP A 16 -3.04 35.07 9.79
N PRO A 17 -4.08 34.70 9.03
CA PRO A 17 -4.64 33.35 9.08
C PRO A 17 -3.78 32.32 8.33
N TRP A 18 -2.69 32.75 7.69
CA TRP A 18 -1.88 31.91 6.80
C TRP A 18 -0.70 31.25 7.53
N ALA A 19 -0.96 30.66 8.69
CA ALA A 19 -0.18 29.50 9.13
C ALA A 19 -0.84 28.27 8.52
N GLY A 20 -0.46 27.95 7.28
CA GLY A 20 -0.82 26.70 6.62
C GLY A 20 -0.25 25.52 7.39
N LYS A 21 -0.94 25.10 8.45
CA LYS A 21 -0.85 23.72 8.94
C LYS A 21 -1.39 22.86 7.80
N ALA A 22 -0.49 22.30 7.00
CA ALA A 22 -0.75 21.06 6.29
C ALA A 22 -0.94 19.94 7.34
N GLY A 23 -1.95 20.09 8.19
CA GLY A 23 -2.44 19.02 9.04
C GLY A 23 -3.11 18.03 8.11
N SER A 24 -2.60 16.81 8.09
CA SER A 24 -3.25 15.68 7.43
C SER A 24 -4.75 15.71 7.74
N THR A 25 -5.60 15.86 6.73
CA THR A 25 -7.07 15.87 6.87
C THR A 25 -7.65 14.48 7.18
N VAL A 26 -6.79 13.56 7.61
CA VAL A 26 -7.16 12.19 7.96
C VAL A 26 -7.84 12.24 9.31
N SER A 27 -9.09 11.78 9.38
CA SER A 27 -9.76 11.69 10.68
C SER A 27 -8.96 10.72 11.58
N PRO A 28 -8.90 10.95 12.91
CA PRO A 28 -8.19 10.05 13.82
C PRO A 28 -8.62 8.58 13.69
N ALA A 29 -9.88 8.35 13.28
CA ALA A 29 -10.42 7.02 13.03
C ALA A 29 -9.88 6.37 11.73
N GLU A 30 -9.60 7.14 10.68
CA GLU A 30 -8.96 6.63 9.47
C GLU A 30 -7.47 6.34 9.71
N ALA A 31 -6.78 7.19 10.50
CA ALA A 31 -5.39 6.98 10.88
C ALA A 31 -5.19 5.74 11.79
N ALA A 32 -6.22 5.35 12.55
CA ALA A 32 -6.19 4.20 13.45
C ALA A 32 -6.27 2.82 12.77
N THR A 33 -6.45 2.77 11.44
CA THR A 33 -6.65 1.49 10.70
C THR A 33 -5.37 0.87 10.12
N ALA A 34 -4.24 1.59 10.16
CA ALA A 34 -2.98 1.11 9.62
C ALA A 34 -2.00 0.66 10.71
N VAL A 35 -1.21 -0.37 10.41
CA VAL A 35 -0.13 -0.83 11.29
C VAL A 35 1.01 0.19 11.29
N THR A 36 1.60 0.45 12.46
CA THR A 36 2.67 1.44 12.65
C THR A 36 3.88 0.85 13.38
N GLY A 37 5.00 1.59 13.36
CA GLY A 37 6.20 1.26 14.14
C GLY A 37 6.84 -0.08 13.77
N GLY A 38 7.29 -0.83 14.78
CA GLY A 38 8.05 -2.08 14.60
C GLY A 38 7.27 -3.19 13.88
N VAL A 39 5.95 -3.24 14.03
CA VAL A 39 5.12 -4.26 13.35
C VAL A 39 5.06 -4.00 11.84
N ARG A 40 5.00 -2.73 11.42
CA ARG A 40 5.06 -2.36 9.99
C ARG A 40 6.38 -2.80 9.37
N ALA A 41 7.50 -2.51 10.06
CA ALA A 41 8.83 -2.93 9.61
C ALA A 41 8.95 -4.45 9.51
N LEU A 42 8.36 -5.19 10.47
CA LEU A 42 8.32 -6.65 10.42
C LEU A 42 7.53 -7.16 9.20
N LEU A 43 6.36 -6.60 8.91
CA LEU A 43 5.56 -6.99 7.74
C LEU A 43 6.27 -6.67 6.41
N GLN A 44 6.98 -5.54 6.32
CA GLN A 44 7.82 -5.23 5.17
C GLN A 44 8.98 -6.24 5.02
N LEU A 45 9.60 -6.63 6.14
CA LEU A 45 10.63 -7.66 6.14
C LEU A 45 10.07 -9.02 5.71
N GLU A 46 8.87 -9.40 6.16
CA GLU A 46 8.18 -10.62 5.69
C GLU A 46 7.98 -10.58 4.18
N GLY A 47 7.52 -9.45 3.63
CA GLY A 47 7.43 -9.23 2.17
C GLY A 47 8.78 -9.40 1.47
N ALA A 48 9.85 -8.82 2.02
CA ALA A 48 11.20 -8.94 1.47
C ALA A 48 11.73 -10.38 1.49
N VAL A 49 11.42 -11.15 2.55
CA VAL A 49 11.78 -12.57 2.66
C VAL A 49 11.00 -13.38 1.62
N VAL A 50 9.70 -13.15 1.47
CA VAL A 50 8.89 -13.83 0.44
C VAL A 50 9.44 -13.53 -0.96
N LEU A 51 9.76 -12.27 -1.26
CA LEU A 51 10.41 -11.89 -2.51
C LEU A 51 11.72 -12.66 -2.74
N GLY A 52 12.61 -12.66 -1.74
CA GLY A 52 13.91 -13.35 -1.84
C GLY A 52 13.75 -14.85 -2.09
N VAL A 53 12.86 -15.52 -1.35
CA VAL A 53 12.57 -16.95 -1.52
C VAL A 53 11.94 -17.23 -2.88
N ALA A 54 10.98 -16.41 -3.31
CA ALA A 54 10.32 -16.57 -4.61
C ALA A 54 11.30 -16.42 -5.77
N LEU A 55 12.21 -15.43 -5.72
CA LEU A 55 13.25 -15.23 -6.73
C LEU A 55 14.24 -16.41 -6.76
N ALA A 56 14.70 -16.88 -5.60
CA ALA A 56 15.60 -18.02 -5.50
C ALA A 56 14.96 -19.30 -6.06
N ALA A 57 13.69 -19.55 -5.73
CA ALA A 57 12.93 -20.66 -6.29
C ALA A 57 12.68 -20.50 -7.79
N TYR A 58 12.36 -19.30 -8.27
CA TYR A 58 12.12 -19.05 -9.69
C TYR A 58 13.37 -19.26 -10.53
N ALA A 59 14.57 -18.96 -9.99
CA ALA A 59 15.82 -19.25 -10.67
C ALA A 59 16.00 -20.75 -10.98
N GLN A 60 15.39 -21.64 -10.17
CA GLN A 60 15.47 -23.10 -10.34
C GLN A 60 14.28 -23.71 -11.09
N PHE A 61 13.08 -23.19 -10.85
CA PHE A 61 11.81 -23.78 -11.33
C PHE A 61 11.05 -22.91 -12.33
N GLY A 62 11.59 -21.74 -12.66
CA GLY A 62 10.94 -20.74 -13.51
C GLY A 62 11.02 -21.04 -15.00
N ALA A 63 10.30 -20.23 -15.78
CA ALA A 63 10.21 -20.33 -17.25
C ALA A 63 11.11 -19.29 -17.96
N GLY A 64 12.18 -18.85 -17.30
CA GLY A 64 13.10 -17.82 -17.79
C GLY A 64 12.73 -16.39 -17.36
N TRP A 65 13.74 -15.51 -17.31
CA TRP A 65 13.59 -14.15 -16.78
C TRP A 65 12.76 -13.21 -17.66
N GLY A 66 12.66 -13.46 -18.97
CA GLY A 66 11.77 -12.72 -19.86
C GLY A 66 10.29 -12.95 -19.53
N VAL A 67 9.91 -14.20 -19.26
CA VAL A 67 8.56 -14.55 -18.79
C VAL A 67 8.29 -13.93 -17.43
N PHE A 68 9.27 -14.00 -16.52
CA PHE A 68 9.18 -13.35 -15.21
C PHE A 68 8.84 -11.87 -15.35
N ALA A 69 9.65 -11.12 -16.08
CA ALA A 69 9.48 -9.67 -16.25
C ALA A 69 8.13 -9.32 -16.89
N LEU A 70 7.70 -10.09 -17.90
CA LEU A 70 6.43 -9.86 -18.58
C LEU A 70 5.22 -10.06 -17.65
N TRP A 71 5.23 -11.12 -16.85
CA TRP A 71 4.09 -11.51 -16.04
C TRP A 71 4.09 -10.89 -14.64
N LEU A 72 5.20 -10.30 -14.20
CA LEU A 72 5.33 -9.68 -12.88
C LEU A 72 4.22 -8.66 -12.62
N LEU A 73 3.87 -7.83 -13.62
CA LEU A 73 2.87 -6.76 -13.48
C LEU A 73 1.42 -7.21 -13.71
N VAL A 74 1.17 -8.48 -14.01
CA VAL A 74 -0.19 -8.97 -14.31
C VAL A 74 -1.16 -8.84 -13.11
N PRO A 75 -0.76 -9.09 -11.85
CA PRO A 75 -1.64 -8.87 -10.71
C PRO A 75 -2.14 -7.42 -10.60
N ASP A 76 -1.39 -6.43 -11.08
CA ASP A 76 -1.77 -5.01 -11.04
C ASP A 76 -2.92 -4.66 -11.99
N LEU A 77 -3.24 -5.51 -12.96
CA LEU A 77 -4.45 -5.32 -13.79
C LEU A 77 -5.72 -5.31 -12.95
N SER A 78 -5.69 -5.90 -11.73
CA SER A 78 -6.77 -5.81 -10.75
C SER A 78 -7.12 -4.38 -10.33
N LEU A 79 -6.22 -3.41 -10.51
CA LEU A 79 -6.46 -1.99 -10.28
C LEU A 79 -7.57 -1.43 -11.18
N LEU A 80 -7.78 -2.00 -12.37
CA LEU A 80 -8.89 -1.63 -13.24
C LEU A 80 -10.25 -1.88 -12.59
N GLY A 81 -10.32 -2.74 -11.57
CA GLY A 81 -11.51 -2.93 -10.75
C GLY A 81 -12.02 -1.66 -10.07
N TYR A 82 -11.14 -0.68 -9.82
CA TYR A 82 -11.53 0.62 -9.27
C TYR A 82 -12.39 1.45 -10.23
N LEU A 83 -12.41 1.14 -11.53
CA LEU A 83 -13.35 1.75 -12.49
C LEU A 83 -14.81 1.42 -12.17
N ALA A 84 -15.07 0.30 -11.49
CA ALA A 84 -16.39 -0.09 -10.98
C ALA A 84 -16.67 0.43 -9.56
N GLY A 85 -15.77 1.24 -8.99
CA GLY A 85 -15.90 1.88 -7.68
C GLY A 85 -14.98 1.31 -6.58
N PRO A 86 -14.87 2.00 -5.44
CA PRO A 86 -13.84 1.70 -4.41
C PRO A 86 -13.97 0.32 -3.77
N ARG A 87 -15.21 -0.14 -3.52
CA ARG A 87 -15.45 -1.45 -2.89
C ARG A 87 -15.04 -2.60 -3.79
N THR A 88 -15.48 -2.56 -5.04
CA THR A 88 -15.15 -3.57 -6.06
C THR A 88 -13.65 -3.55 -6.36
N GLY A 89 -13.07 -2.36 -6.51
CA GLY A 89 -11.64 -2.19 -6.69
C GLY A 89 -10.81 -2.78 -5.55
N ALA A 90 -11.17 -2.49 -4.29
CA ALA A 90 -10.48 -3.06 -3.14
C ALA A 90 -10.61 -4.59 -3.07
N ALA A 91 -11.80 -5.15 -3.36
CA ALA A 91 -12.01 -6.58 -3.36
C ALA A 91 -11.17 -7.30 -4.44
N LEU A 92 -11.18 -6.80 -5.68
CA LEU A 92 -10.41 -7.37 -6.79
C LEU A 92 -8.89 -7.23 -6.55
N TYR A 93 -8.45 -6.06 -6.09
CA TYR A 93 -7.05 -5.85 -5.72
C TYR A 93 -6.61 -6.81 -4.63
N ASN A 94 -7.38 -6.95 -3.55
CA ASN A 94 -7.03 -7.83 -2.44
C ASN A 94 -7.02 -9.31 -2.84
N ALA A 95 -7.91 -9.73 -3.75
CA ALA A 95 -7.87 -11.09 -4.30
C ALA A 95 -6.59 -11.34 -5.09
N ALA A 96 -6.11 -10.33 -5.84
CA ALA A 96 -4.86 -10.41 -6.60
C ALA A 96 -3.60 -10.21 -5.74
N HIS A 97 -3.68 -9.53 -4.59
CA HIS A 97 -2.52 -9.18 -3.74
C HIS A 97 -2.53 -9.92 -2.39
N SER A 98 -3.38 -10.92 -2.25
CA SER A 98 -3.33 -11.87 -1.12
C SER A 98 -2.47 -13.07 -1.48
N TYR A 99 -1.72 -13.59 -0.51
CA TYR A 99 -0.96 -14.84 -0.68
C TYR A 99 -1.83 -16.07 -0.91
N VAL A 100 -3.13 -16.02 -0.65
CA VAL A 100 -4.05 -17.16 -0.83
C VAL A 100 -4.00 -17.69 -2.27
N GLY A 101 -4.18 -16.81 -3.26
CA GLY A 101 -4.18 -17.18 -4.68
C GLY A 101 -2.90 -17.89 -5.12
N PRO A 102 -1.72 -17.26 -4.98
CA PRO A 102 -0.48 -17.86 -5.43
C PRO A 102 -0.06 -19.09 -4.64
N VAL A 103 -0.35 -19.17 -3.32
CA VAL A 103 -0.03 -20.38 -2.54
C VAL A 103 -0.90 -21.57 -2.99
N LEU A 104 -2.19 -21.35 -3.27
CA LEU A 104 -3.04 -22.40 -3.83
C LEU A 104 -2.57 -22.84 -5.23
N LEU A 105 -2.15 -21.88 -6.07
CA LEU A 105 -1.60 -22.18 -7.40
C LEU A 105 -0.27 -22.94 -7.30
N LEU A 106 0.59 -22.59 -6.35
CA LEU A 106 1.85 -23.29 -6.09
C LEU A 106 1.59 -24.73 -5.64
N ALA A 107 0.68 -24.92 -4.69
CA ALA A 107 0.28 -26.25 -4.22
C ALA A 107 -0.26 -27.10 -5.38
N LEU A 108 -1.18 -26.54 -6.18
CA LEU A 108 -1.68 -27.20 -7.38
C LEU A 108 -0.53 -27.57 -8.35
N GLY A 109 0.38 -26.64 -8.61
CA GLY A 109 1.51 -26.85 -9.50
C GLY A 109 2.44 -27.97 -9.04
N VAL A 110 2.71 -28.06 -7.74
CA VAL A 110 3.52 -29.11 -7.16
C VAL A 110 2.80 -30.46 -7.20
N PHE A 111 1.58 -30.54 -6.67
CA PHE A 111 0.85 -31.80 -6.54
C PHE A 111 0.36 -32.37 -7.88
N ALA A 112 0.07 -31.52 -8.86
CA ALA A 112 -0.33 -31.93 -10.21
C ALA A 112 0.84 -31.95 -11.20
N ALA A 113 2.08 -31.74 -10.74
CA ALA A 113 3.28 -31.70 -11.57
C ALA A 113 3.14 -30.77 -12.80
N MET A 114 2.67 -29.55 -12.57
CA MET A 114 2.47 -28.51 -13.59
C MET A 114 3.55 -27.42 -13.45
N PRO A 115 4.66 -27.47 -14.23
CA PRO A 115 5.76 -26.50 -14.10
C PRO A 115 5.33 -25.06 -14.35
N TRP A 116 4.39 -24.84 -15.26
CA TRP A 116 3.87 -23.50 -15.55
C TRP A 116 3.11 -22.89 -14.36
N ALA A 117 2.42 -23.72 -13.57
CA ALA A 117 1.71 -23.27 -12.38
C ALA A 117 2.69 -22.93 -11.25
N VAL A 118 3.76 -23.74 -11.10
CA VAL A 118 4.86 -23.42 -10.18
C VAL A 118 5.50 -22.09 -10.59
N ALA A 119 5.94 -21.93 -11.84
CA ALA A 119 6.55 -20.69 -12.33
C ALA A 119 5.63 -19.47 -12.16
N GLY A 120 4.35 -19.60 -12.53
CA GLY A 120 3.36 -18.53 -12.38
C GLY A 120 3.11 -18.15 -10.92
N SER A 121 3.02 -19.13 -10.02
CA SER A 121 2.84 -18.88 -8.59
C SER A 121 4.05 -18.16 -7.97
N LEU A 122 5.27 -18.49 -8.41
CA LEU A 122 6.49 -17.84 -7.94
C LEU A 122 6.60 -16.38 -8.43
N ILE A 123 6.22 -16.11 -9.69
CA ILE A 123 6.14 -14.73 -10.21
C ILE A 123 5.13 -13.93 -9.39
N TRP A 124 3.97 -14.52 -9.10
CA TRP A 124 2.91 -13.88 -8.34
C TRP A 124 3.32 -13.64 -6.88
N LEU A 125 3.96 -14.60 -6.21
CA LEU A 125 4.56 -14.41 -4.88
C LEU A 125 5.60 -13.29 -4.89
N ALA A 126 6.45 -13.22 -5.91
CA ALA A 126 7.45 -12.17 -6.04
C ALA A 126 6.79 -10.78 -6.17
N HIS A 127 5.73 -10.65 -6.98
CA HIS A 127 4.98 -9.40 -7.10
C HIS A 127 4.43 -8.93 -5.74
N ILE A 128 3.73 -9.80 -5.02
CA ILE A 128 3.18 -9.47 -3.68
C ILE A 128 4.32 -9.15 -2.69
N GLY A 129 5.43 -9.89 -2.77
CA GLY A 129 6.61 -9.65 -1.94
C GLY A 129 7.26 -8.28 -2.18
N VAL A 130 7.36 -7.82 -3.44
CA VAL A 130 7.79 -6.46 -3.78
C VAL A 130 6.85 -5.43 -3.15
N ASP A 131 5.55 -5.60 -3.35
CA ASP A 131 4.54 -4.69 -2.80
C ASP A 131 4.67 -4.55 -1.29
N HIS A 132 4.65 -5.68 -0.57
CA HIS A 132 4.71 -5.70 0.88
C HIS A 132 6.04 -5.16 1.40
N ALA A 133 7.17 -5.45 0.74
CA ALA A 133 8.48 -4.91 1.11
C ALA A 133 8.54 -3.38 0.98
N LEU A 134 7.89 -2.82 -0.05
CA LEU A 134 7.79 -1.39 -0.28
C LEU A 134 6.72 -0.71 0.59
N GLY A 135 5.97 -1.47 1.39
CA GLY A 135 4.89 -0.96 2.22
C GLY A 135 3.56 -0.76 1.48
N TYR A 136 3.43 -1.28 0.25
CA TYR A 136 2.15 -1.49 -0.39
C TYR A 136 1.48 -2.71 0.22
N GLY A 137 0.17 -2.63 0.48
CA GLY A 137 -0.55 -3.73 1.10
C GLY A 137 -2.01 -3.77 0.68
N LEU A 138 -2.72 -4.76 1.22
CA LEU A 138 -4.16 -4.92 1.08
C LEU A 138 -4.93 -3.64 1.40
N LYS A 139 -5.95 -3.38 0.59
CA LYS A 139 -6.74 -2.16 0.50
C LYS A 139 -7.97 -2.24 1.39
N TYR A 140 -8.26 -1.13 2.06
CA TYR A 140 -9.56 -0.92 2.66
C TYR A 140 -10.56 -0.40 1.64
N ALA A 141 -11.84 -0.72 1.84
CA ALA A 141 -12.93 -0.31 0.96
C ALA A 141 -13.20 1.22 0.94
N THR A 142 -12.53 1.97 1.82
CA THR A 142 -12.62 3.43 1.93
C THR A 142 -11.88 4.17 0.82
N GLY A 143 -10.96 3.50 0.10
CA GLY A 143 -10.30 4.06 -1.07
C GLY A 143 -8.93 3.46 -1.34
N PHE A 144 -8.38 3.72 -2.53
CA PHE A 144 -7.14 3.10 -3.01
C PHE A 144 -5.89 3.38 -2.14
N ALA A 145 -5.84 4.55 -1.50
CA ALA A 145 -4.69 4.96 -0.72
C ALA A 145 -4.63 4.32 0.69
N ALA A 146 -5.73 3.76 1.20
CA ALA A 146 -5.79 3.19 2.54
C ALA A 146 -5.38 1.71 2.51
N THR A 147 -4.26 1.37 3.13
CA THR A 147 -3.78 -0.01 3.24
C THR A 147 -3.51 -0.41 4.69
N HIS A 148 -3.41 -1.71 4.95
CA HIS A 148 -3.01 -2.23 6.26
C HIS A 148 -1.56 -1.86 6.65
N LEU A 149 -0.69 -1.52 5.68
CA LEU A 149 0.70 -1.12 5.89
C LEU A 149 0.91 0.41 5.92
N GLY A 150 -0.16 1.19 5.88
CA GLY A 150 -0.08 2.65 5.87
C GLY A 150 -0.86 3.28 4.73
N ARG A 151 -0.83 4.62 4.69
CA ARG A 151 -1.47 5.38 3.61
C ARG A 151 -0.46 5.60 2.49
N ILE A 152 -0.88 5.37 1.24
CA ILE A 152 -0.02 5.64 0.08
C ILE A 152 0.07 7.15 -0.16
N GLY A 153 1.30 7.66 -0.29
CA GLY A 153 1.62 9.03 -0.64
C GLY A 153 2.15 9.89 0.51
N LYS A 154 2.43 11.17 0.24
CA LYS A 154 3.06 12.12 1.19
C LYS A 154 2.27 12.40 2.48
N ALA A 155 1.05 11.87 2.59
CA ALA A 155 0.20 12.02 3.76
C ALA A 155 0.29 10.82 4.71
N ASP A 156 1.30 9.96 4.57
CA ASP A 156 1.65 8.98 5.60
C ASP A 156 2.24 9.75 6.80
N PRO A 157 1.54 9.82 7.95
CA PRO A 157 1.99 10.62 9.09
C PRO A 157 3.10 9.93 9.91
N TRP A 158 3.72 8.87 9.37
CA TRP A 158 4.70 8.00 10.02
C TRP A 158 5.99 7.94 9.21
#